data_AF-A0A9P6A1Z6-F1
#
_entry.id   AF-A0A9P6A1Z6-F1
#
_cell.length_a   1.000
_cell.length_b   1.000
_cell.length_c   1.000
_cell.angle_alpha   90.00
_cell.angle_beta   90.00
_cell.angle_gamma   90.00
#
_symmetry.space_group_name_H-M   'P 1'
#
loop_
_entity.id
_entity.type
_entity.pdbx_description
1 polymer ?
#
loop_
_entity_poly.entity_id
_entity_poly.type
_entity_poly.pdbx_seq_one_letter_code
_entity_poly.pdbx_strand_id
1 'polypeptide(L)'
;MTGNYIVKLLRKKAQHLLVLKYPWILDILDACHNLHNTIKDICNLEVFKLTITSLHDVLAFMSLSTYTLDHFDDACKKLGIGCGLEGVGETQFETVYWSLKSLIRSMDALKKVVHNKKLAIESKIFHKIFDDNDNIYKFTKNA
;
A
#
# COMPACT_ATOMS: atom_id res chain seq x y z
N MET A 1 -7.16 -20.30 2.87
CA MET A 1 -7.75 -19.35 1.90
C MET A 1 -9.15 -19.75 1.39
N THR A 2 -9.78 -20.83 1.86
CA THR A 2 -11.04 -21.38 1.30
C THR A 2 -12.34 -20.77 1.87
N GLY A 3 -12.33 -20.29 3.12
CA GLY A 3 -13.56 -19.83 3.80
C GLY A 3 -14.23 -18.59 3.17
N ASN A 4 -13.45 -17.59 2.75
CA ASN A 4 -14.00 -16.36 2.17
C ASN A 4 -14.59 -16.55 0.76
N TYR A 5 -14.11 -17.53 -0.01
CA TYR A 5 -14.66 -17.83 -1.34
C TYR A 5 -16.02 -18.50 -1.24
N ILE A 6 -16.22 -19.37 -0.26
CA ILE A 6 -17.48 -20.07 -0.01
C ILE A 6 -18.57 -19.06 0.38
N VAL A 7 -18.28 -18.13 1.30
CA VAL A 7 -19.26 -17.10 1.72
C VAL A 7 -19.62 -16.16 0.57
N LYS A 8 -18.67 -15.77 -0.30
CA LYS A 8 -18.95 -14.94 -1.48
C LYS A 8 -19.81 -15.66 -2.53
N LEU A 9 -19.54 -16.94 -2.80
CA LEU A 9 -20.35 -17.77 -3.69
C LEU A 9 -21.78 -17.92 -3.14
N LEU A 10 -21.91 -18.08 -1.82
CA LEU A 10 -23.20 -18.14 -1.15
C LEU A 10 -23.98 -16.82 -1.26
N ARG A 11 -23.32 -15.65 -1.15
CA ARG A 11 -23.98 -14.35 -1.30
C ARG A 11 -24.52 -14.12 -2.72
N LYS A 12 -23.70 -14.35 -3.75
CA LYS A 12 -24.16 -14.24 -5.16
C LYS A 12 -25.31 -15.21 -5.46
N LYS A 13 -25.21 -16.44 -4.96
CA LYS A 13 -26.23 -17.47 -5.15
C LYS A 13 -27.53 -17.12 -4.40
N ALA A 14 -27.44 -16.60 -3.18
CA ALA A 14 -28.59 -16.14 -2.40
C ALA A 14 -29.28 -14.93 -3.07
N GLN A 15 -28.50 -13.98 -3.58
CA GLN A 15 -29.04 -12.83 -4.32
C GLN A 15 -29.76 -13.28 -5.60
N HIS A 16 -29.16 -14.18 -6.37
CA HIS A 16 -29.80 -14.76 -7.55
C HIS A 16 -31.11 -15.50 -7.21
N LEU A 17 -31.14 -16.29 -6.13
CA LEU A 17 -32.34 -16.97 -5.65
C LEU A 17 -33.44 -15.99 -5.19
N LEU A 18 -33.06 -14.84 -4.60
CA LEU A 18 -34.00 -13.79 -4.22
C LEU A 18 -34.63 -13.11 -5.43
N VAL A 19 -33.84 -12.83 -6.47
CA VAL A 19 -34.32 -12.25 -7.72
C VAL A 19 -35.26 -13.21 -8.45
N LEU A 20 -34.95 -14.52 -8.44
CA LEU A 20 -35.85 -15.55 -8.96
C LEU A 20 -37.18 -15.62 -8.18
N LYS A 21 -37.16 -15.41 -6.86
CA LYS A 21 -38.35 -15.44 -6.01
C LYS A 21 -39.17 -14.15 -6.10
N TYR A 22 -38.51 -13.02 -6.32
CA TYR A 22 -39.10 -11.68 -6.33
C TYR A 22 -38.58 -10.90 -7.55
N PRO A 23 -39.23 -11.03 -8.73
CA PRO A 23 -38.72 -10.47 -10.00
C PRO A 23 -38.60 -8.94 -10.04
N TRP A 24 -39.22 -8.23 -9.09
CA TRP A 24 -39.11 -6.77 -8.96
C TRP A 24 -37.83 -6.32 -8.22
N ILE A 25 -37.07 -7.25 -7.65
CA ILE A 25 -35.76 -6.97 -7.06
C ILE A 25 -34.72 -6.94 -8.18
N LEU A 26 -34.04 -5.82 -8.35
CA LEU A 26 -32.95 -5.69 -9.31
C LEU A 26 -31.69 -6.40 -8.79
N ASP A 27 -31.08 -7.23 -9.63
CA ASP A 27 -29.79 -7.86 -9.34
C ASP A 27 -28.63 -6.87 -9.58
N ILE A 28 -28.43 -5.95 -8.63
CA ILE A 28 -27.33 -5.00 -8.71
C ILE A 28 -26.08 -5.66 -8.14
N LEU A 29 -25.06 -5.83 -8.99
CA LEU A 29 -23.74 -6.27 -8.57
C LEU A 29 -23.11 -5.21 -7.66
N ASP A 30 -22.42 -5.68 -6.62
CA ASP A 30 -21.66 -4.84 -5.70
C ASP A 30 -20.45 -4.23 -6.43
N ALA A 31 -20.66 -3.03 -6.99
CA ALA A 31 -19.67 -2.31 -7.80
C ALA A 31 -18.40 -2.03 -7.01
N CYS A 32 -18.54 -1.64 -5.73
CA CYS A 32 -17.42 -1.50 -4.82
C CYS A 32 -16.65 -2.81 -4.82
N HIS A 33 -17.25 -3.92 -4.37
CA HIS A 33 -16.57 -5.21 -4.25
C HIS A 33 -15.80 -5.64 -5.52
N ASN A 34 -16.38 -5.42 -6.69
CA ASN A 34 -15.74 -5.72 -7.96
C ASN A 34 -14.47 -4.87 -8.17
N LEU A 35 -14.51 -3.57 -7.87
CA LEU A 35 -13.35 -2.69 -7.95
C LEU A 35 -12.19 -3.17 -7.06
N HIS A 36 -12.43 -3.65 -5.84
CA HIS A 36 -11.33 -4.17 -4.98
C HIS A 36 -10.72 -5.42 -5.53
N ASN A 37 -11.53 -6.33 -6.06
CA ASN A 37 -11.01 -7.54 -6.68
C ASN A 37 -10.17 -7.17 -7.90
N THR A 38 -10.64 -6.24 -8.74
CA THR A 38 -9.87 -5.73 -9.88
C THR A 38 -8.54 -5.10 -9.44
N ILE A 39 -8.54 -4.26 -8.40
CA ILE A 39 -7.32 -3.63 -7.89
C ILE A 39 -6.37 -4.68 -7.31
N LYS A 40 -6.87 -5.68 -6.59
CA LYS A 40 -6.07 -6.83 -6.12
C LYS A 40 -5.45 -7.60 -7.27
N ASP A 41 -6.19 -7.84 -8.35
CA ASP A 41 -5.70 -8.55 -9.52
C ASP A 41 -4.61 -7.72 -10.24
N ILE A 42 -4.79 -6.41 -10.36
CA ILE A 42 -3.77 -5.48 -10.88
C ILE A 42 -2.51 -5.52 -10.01
N CYS A 43 -2.66 -5.43 -8.68
CA CYS A 43 -1.55 -5.51 -7.74
C CYS A 43 -0.80 -6.87 -7.79
N ASN A 44 -1.48 -7.94 -8.20
CA ASN A 44 -0.88 -9.26 -8.36
C ASN A 44 -0.13 -9.45 -9.69
N LEU A 45 -0.18 -8.50 -10.62
CA LEU A 45 0.61 -8.54 -11.85
C LEU A 45 2.11 -8.53 -11.52
N GLU A 46 2.88 -9.35 -12.23
CA GLU A 46 4.31 -9.53 -11.95
C GLU A 46 5.12 -8.23 -12.03
N VAL A 47 4.72 -7.32 -12.92
CA VAL A 47 5.33 -5.99 -13.09
C VAL A 47 5.26 -5.17 -11.80
N PHE A 48 4.20 -5.33 -11.00
CA PHE A 48 4.00 -4.55 -9.77
C PHE A 48 4.43 -5.26 -8.49
N LYS A 49 4.64 -6.59 -8.53
CA LYS A 49 5.03 -7.38 -7.35
C LYS A 49 6.26 -6.80 -6.65
N LEU A 50 7.32 -6.48 -7.39
CA LEU A 50 8.56 -5.95 -6.79
C LEU A 50 8.32 -4.62 -6.04
N THR A 51 7.60 -3.69 -6.67
CA THR A 51 7.29 -2.38 -6.09
C THR A 51 6.40 -2.51 -4.86
N ILE A 52 5.38 -3.36 -4.92
CA ILE A 52 4.44 -3.58 -3.82
C ILE A 52 5.14 -4.28 -2.65
N THR A 53 5.97 -5.29 -2.90
CA THR A 53 6.77 -5.93 -1.85
C THR A 53 7.71 -4.92 -1.19
N SER A 54 8.38 -4.07 -1.97
CA SER A 54 9.28 -3.04 -1.42
C SER A 54 8.53 -2.01 -0.56
N LEU A 55 7.32 -1.61 -0.98
CA LEU A 55 6.43 -0.76 -0.18
C LEU A 55 6.08 -1.43 1.15
N HIS A 56 5.68 -2.71 1.13
CA HIS A 56 5.35 -3.45 2.35
C HIS A 56 6.55 -3.61 3.27
N ASP A 57 7.74 -3.88 2.74
CA ASP A 57 8.97 -4.01 3.53
C ASP A 57 9.33 -2.69 4.24
N VAL A 58 9.18 -1.57 3.52
CA VAL A 58 9.42 -0.25 4.09
C VAL A 58 8.44 0.07 5.21
N LEU A 59 7.14 -0.15 4.97
CA LEU A 59 6.10 0.06 5.98
C LEU A 59 6.27 -0.86 7.19
N ALA A 60 6.63 -2.14 6.96
CA ALA A 60 6.88 -3.11 8.02
C ALA A 60 8.07 -2.68 8.90
N PHE A 61 9.18 -2.27 8.28
CA PHE A 61 10.33 -1.76 9.02
C PHE A 61 9.99 -0.51 9.84
N MET A 62 9.26 0.44 9.25
CA MET A 62 8.83 1.66 9.94
C MET A 62 7.85 1.38 11.08
N SER A 63 6.97 0.39 10.93
CA SER A 63 6.07 -0.04 12.00
C SER A 63 6.80 -0.71 13.17
N LEU A 64 7.95 -1.34 12.91
CA LEU A 64 8.75 -2.04 13.92
C LEU A 64 9.73 -1.11 14.65
N SER A 65 10.31 -0.13 13.94
CA SER A 65 11.33 0.75 14.47
C SER A 65 10.75 2.08 14.93
N THR A 66 10.38 2.16 16.22
CA THR A 66 9.97 3.43 16.84
C THR A 66 11.07 4.48 16.75
N TYR A 67 12.32 4.09 16.94
CA TYR A 67 13.48 4.98 16.83
C TYR A 67 13.61 5.62 15.44
N THR A 68 13.43 4.82 14.38
CA THR A 68 13.50 5.36 13.01
C THR A 68 12.27 6.18 12.66
N LEU A 69 11.10 5.80 13.16
CA LEU A 69 9.86 6.54 12.97
C LEU A 69 9.91 7.93 13.62
N ASP A 70 10.44 8.05 14.84
CA ASP A 70 10.61 9.33 15.52
C ASP A 70 11.53 10.27 14.73
N HIS A 71 12.66 9.75 14.24
CA HIS A 71 13.58 10.53 13.41
C HIS A 71 12.99 10.90 12.05
N PHE A 72 12.13 10.05 11.50
CA PHE A 72 11.38 10.34 10.28
C PHE A 72 10.34 11.44 10.49
N ASP A 73 9.60 11.41 11.59
CA ASP A 73 8.62 12.45 11.93
C ASP A 73 9.30 13.80 12.15
N ASP A 74 10.47 13.82 12.80
CA ASP A 74 11.30 15.00 12.93
C ASP A 74 11.80 15.52 11.57
N ALA A 75 12.20 14.62 10.67
CA ALA A 75 12.59 14.97 9.31
C ALA A 75 11.41 15.55 8.50
N CYS A 76 10.21 14.97 8.65
CA CYS A 76 8.98 15.46 8.03
C CYS A 76 8.60 16.85 8.54
N LYS A 77 8.65 17.09 9.86
CA LYS A 77 8.43 18.42 10.45
C LYS A 77 9.41 19.46 9.91
N LYS A 78 10.70 19.11 9.82
CA LYS A 78 11.75 20.00 9.27
C LYS A 78 11.55 20.32 7.78
N LEU A 79 10.93 19.41 7.03
CA LEU A 79 10.61 19.56 5.61
C LEU A 79 9.23 20.15 5.35
N GLY A 80 8.41 20.39 6.39
CA GLY A 80 7.04 20.89 6.23
C GLY A 80 6.08 19.86 5.62
N ILE A 81 6.38 18.55 5.71
CA ILE A 81 5.53 17.48 5.19
C ILE A 81 4.47 17.18 6.25
N GLY A 82 3.22 17.59 5.99
CA GLY A 82 2.14 17.53 6.98
C GLY A 82 1.55 16.14 7.25
N CYS A 83 1.82 15.14 6.40
CA CYS A 83 1.27 13.79 6.55
C CYS A 83 2.36 12.74 6.38
N GLY A 84 2.52 11.88 7.39
CA GLY A 84 3.48 10.78 7.42
C GLY A 84 3.12 9.61 6.49
N LEU A 85 3.69 8.44 6.78
CA LEU A 85 3.43 7.21 6.03
C LEU A 85 2.04 6.66 6.34
N GLU A 86 1.34 6.26 5.29
CA GLU A 86 0.01 5.65 5.38
C GLU A 86 0.14 4.14 5.21
N GLY A 87 -0.40 3.37 6.16
CA GLY A 87 -0.34 1.91 6.14
C GLY A 87 -1.33 1.28 5.15
N VAL A 88 -0.97 0.11 4.60
CA VAL A 88 -1.88 -0.66 3.74
C VAL A 88 -2.90 -1.40 4.60
N GLY A 89 -4.13 -0.89 4.66
CA GLY A 89 -5.24 -1.58 5.33
C GLY A 89 -5.78 -2.77 4.52
N GLU A 90 -6.24 -3.83 5.20
CA GLU A 90 -6.79 -5.05 4.58
C GLU A 90 -8.14 -4.84 3.85
N THR A 91 -8.89 -3.81 4.25
CA THR A 91 -10.34 -3.71 4.02
C THR A 91 -10.79 -2.60 3.07
N GLN A 92 -9.89 -1.76 2.56
CA GLN A 92 -10.27 -0.62 1.72
C GLN A 92 -9.65 -0.70 0.32
N PHE A 93 -10.49 -0.31 -0.64
CA PHE A 93 -10.37 -0.54 -2.08
C PHE A 93 -9.13 0.11 -2.72
N GLU A 94 -8.42 1.01 -2.03
CA GLU A 94 -7.32 1.82 -2.59
C GLU A 94 -6.12 2.00 -1.65
N THR A 95 -6.02 1.23 -0.56
CA THR A 95 -5.00 1.47 0.48
C THR A 95 -3.56 1.40 -0.06
N VAL A 96 -3.30 0.52 -1.04
CA VAL A 96 -1.99 0.42 -1.69
C VAL A 96 -1.62 1.72 -2.40
N TYR A 97 -2.57 2.38 -3.07
CA TYR A 97 -2.34 3.64 -3.76
C TYR A 97 -2.00 4.77 -2.77
N TRP A 98 -2.79 4.89 -1.70
CA TRP A 98 -2.57 5.89 -0.66
C TRP A 98 -1.24 5.69 0.06
N SER A 99 -0.91 4.45 0.41
CA SER A 99 0.40 4.07 0.94
C SER A 99 1.54 4.45 0.00
N LEU A 100 1.46 4.09 -1.28
CA LEU A 100 2.50 4.43 -2.25
C LEU A 100 2.65 5.95 -2.42
N LYS A 101 1.53 6.68 -2.49
CA LYS A 101 1.52 8.15 -2.60
C LYS A 101 2.13 8.82 -1.38
N SER A 102 1.85 8.30 -0.17
CA SER A 102 2.45 8.79 1.07
C SER A 102 3.96 8.53 1.13
N LEU A 103 4.41 7.39 0.58
CA LEU A 103 5.82 7.03 0.48
C LEU A 103 6.56 7.99 -0.48
N ILE A 104 6.00 8.24 -1.67
CA ILE A 104 6.57 9.16 -2.66
C ILE A 104 6.66 10.58 -2.08
N ARG A 105 5.61 11.04 -1.38
CA ARG A 105 5.58 12.36 -0.71
C ARG A 105 6.68 12.51 0.33
N SER A 106 6.98 11.44 1.07
CA SER A 106 7.92 11.44 2.19
C SER A 106 9.32 10.94 1.83
N MET A 107 9.60 10.72 0.55
CA MET A 107 10.84 10.15 0.06
C MET A 107 12.07 10.99 0.47
N ASP A 108 11.98 12.32 0.42
CA ASP A 108 13.08 13.20 0.84
C ASP A 108 13.38 13.10 2.33
N ALA A 109 12.36 12.90 3.16
CA ALA A 109 12.53 12.68 4.60
C ALA A 109 13.21 11.32 4.86
N LEU A 110 12.79 10.27 4.14
CA LEU A 110 13.39 8.93 4.23
C LEU A 110 14.86 8.95 3.81
N LYS A 111 15.18 9.61 2.69
CA LYS A 111 16.57 9.78 2.25
C LYS A 111 17.43 10.46 3.32
N LYS A 112 16.94 11.54 3.96
CA LYS A 112 17.67 12.22 5.04
C LYS A 112 17.92 11.32 6.25
N VAL A 113 16.96 10.50 6.63
CA VAL A 113 17.10 9.57 7.76
C VAL A 113 18.11 8.48 7.44
N VAL A 114 18.08 7.92 6.23
CA VAL A 114 19.00 6.86 5.78
C VAL A 114 20.43 7.36 5.63
N HIS A 115 20.63 8.53 5.03
CA HIS A 115 21.96 9.12 4.82
C HIS A 115 22.61 9.64 6.11
N ASN A 116 21.83 9.79 7.18
CA ASN A 116 22.36 10.20 8.47
C ASN A 116 23.05 9.02 9.18
N LYS A 117 24.34 8.84 8.89
CA LYS A 117 25.21 7.81 9.48
C LYS A 117 25.25 7.81 11.02
N LYS A 118 24.82 8.91 11.67
CA LYS A 118 24.72 8.98 13.14
C LYS A 118 23.58 8.13 13.71
N LEU A 119 22.56 7.81 12.91
CA LEU A 119 21.39 7.05 13.34
C LEU A 119 21.60 5.53 13.31
N ALA A 120 22.73 5.05 12.77
CA ALA A 120 23.13 3.63 12.75
C ALA A 120 21.98 2.65 12.40
N ILE A 121 21.16 2.99 11.41
CA ILE A 121 20.03 2.16 11.02
C ILE A 121 20.56 0.95 10.24
N GLU A 122 20.60 -0.23 10.86
CA GLU A 122 21.14 -1.46 10.26
C GLU A 122 20.10 -2.25 9.45
N SER A 123 19.36 -1.59 8.56
CA SER A 123 18.43 -2.29 7.66
C SER A 123 18.99 -2.38 6.25
N LYS A 124 19.46 -3.58 5.88
CA LYS A 124 19.97 -3.89 4.53
C LYS A 124 18.95 -3.58 3.43
N ILE A 125 17.66 -3.74 3.73
CA ILE A 125 16.57 -3.47 2.78
C ILE A 125 16.39 -1.95 2.58
N PHE A 126 16.41 -1.19 3.67
CA PHE A 126 16.25 0.27 3.62
C PHE A 126 17.42 0.96 2.92
N HIS A 127 18.65 0.51 3.17
CA HIS A 127 19.82 0.97 2.42
C HIS A 127 19.73 0.57 0.95
N LYS A 128 19.37 -0.67 0.61
CA LYS A 128 19.16 -1.05 -0.81
C LYS A 128 18.11 -0.19 -1.52
N ILE A 129 17.08 0.26 -0.79
CA ILE A 129 16.00 1.06 -1.36
C ILE A 129 16.38 2.54 -1.47
N PHE A 130 17.16 3.11 -0.56
CA PHE A 130 17.39 4.55 -0.51
C PHE A 130 18.84 5.01 -0.63
N ASP A 131 19.80 4.09 -0.75
CA ASP A 131 21.22 4.39 -1.01
C ASP A 131 21.37 4.74 -2.50
N ASP A 132 21.86 5.96 -2.76
CA ASP A 132 21.92 6.61 -4.08
C ASP A 132 22.96 5.96 -5.01
N ASN A 133 22.84 4.66 -5.30
CA ASN A 133 23.34 4.13 -6.57
C ASN A 133 22.32 4.54 -7.64
N ASP A 134 22.65 5.61 -8.35
CA ASP A 134 21.92 6.39 -9.38
C ASP A 134 21.17 5.63 -10.51
N ASN A 135 20.85 4.34 -10.40
CA ASN A 135 20.34 3.54 -11.51
C ASN A 135 19.00 2.82 -11.32
N ILE A 136 18.26 2.98 -10.21
CA ILE A 136 17.03 2.18 -9.99
C ILE A 136 15.73 2.99 -9.77
N TYR A 137 15.78 4.28 -9.44
CA TYR A 137 14.54 5.06 -9.26
C TYR A 137 14.23 6.02 -10.39
N LYS A 138 13.70 5.48 -11.50
CA LYS A 138 12.87 6.27 -12.42
C LYS A 138 11.44 6.37 -11.88
N PHE A 139 11.25 6.97 -10.71
CA PHE A 139 9.99 7.64 -10.40
C PHE A 139 10.11 9.08 -10.92
N THR A 140 10.24 9.23 -12.23
CA THR A 140 10.18 10.55 -12.86
C THR A 140 8.75 11.05 -12.73
N LYS A 141 8.56 12.03 -11.85
CA LYS A 141 7.42 12.93 -11.84
C LYS A 141 7.40 13.67 -13.18
N ASN A 142 6.69 13.12 -14.16
CA ASN A 142 6.28 13.93 -15.30
C ASN A 142 5.18 14.87 -14.78
N ALA A 143 5.50 16.16 -14.84
CA ALA A 143 4.61 17.25 -14.52
C ALA A 143 3.34 17.22 -15.38
#